data_AF-A0A0G0GC42-F1
#
_entry.id   AF-A0A0G0GC42-F1
#
_cell.length_a   1.000
_cell.length_b   1.000
_cell.length_c   1.000
_cell.angle_alpha   90.00
_cell.angle_beta   90.00
_cell.angle_gamma   90.00
#
_symmetry.space_group_name_H-M   'P 1'
#
loop_
_entity.id
_entity.type
_entity.pdbx_description
1 polymer ?
#
loop_
_entity_poly.entity_id
_entity_poly.type
_entity_poly.pdbx_seq_one_letter_code
_entity_poly.pdbx_strand_id
1 'polypeptide(L)'
;MSKEEEKKICQNCKKDFAIEPDDFGFYEKIGVPPPTFCPECRRQRRLAWRNDFIFYNRKCDLCKRDIISVYSPDNPQVIYCNKCWWSDKWDPKSYGQNFDFSRPFFKQFSEFRLKVPALSLFNDNTIGSENCEYTQDFAFGKNCYMCMV
;
A
#
# COMPACT_ATOMS: atom_id res chain seq x y z
N MET A 1 29.83 -22.16 13.90
CA MET A 1 30.67 -20.95 13.91
C MET A 1 29.74 -19.75 13.91
N SER A 2 29.70 -18.98 14.99
CA SER A 2 28.94 -17.72 15.02
C SER A 2 29.52 -16.78 13.96
N LYS A 3 28.69 -16.25 13.07
CA LYS A 3 29.12 -15.22 12.12
C LYS A 3 29.40 -13.94 12.91
N GLU A 4 30.48 -13.24 12.59
CA GLU A 4 30.79 -11.92 13.17
C GLU A 4 29.94 -10.82 12.51
N GLU A 5 29.89 -9.64 13.12
CA GLU A 5 29.21 -8.46 12.55
C GLU A 5 29.78 -8.15 11.16
N GLU A 6 28.92 -8.05 10.16
CA GLU A 6 29.32 -7.74 8.78
C GLU A 6 28.88 -6.32 8.40
N LYS A 7 29.84 -5.44 8.12
CA LYS A 7 29.57 -4.09 7.60
C LYS A 7 29.39 -4.14 6.08
N LYS A 8 28.26 -3.62 5.59
CA LYS A 8 27.93 -3.53 4.16
C LYS A 8 27.61 -2.12 3.74
N ILE A 9 27.87 -1.83 2.46
CA ILE A 9 27.43 -0.61 1.81
C ILE A 9 26.03 -0.86 1.20
N CYS A 10 25.06 -0.02 1.56
CA CYS A 10 23.70 -0.12 1.03
C CYS A 10 23.67 0.15 -0.49
N GLN A 11 23.06 -0.75 -1.26
CA GLN A 11 22.95 -0.63 -2.72
C GLN A 11 22.23 0.65 -3.18
N ASN A 12 21.23 1.13 -2.41
CA ASN A 12 20.45 2.33 -2.74
C ASN A 12 21.15 3.63 -2.32
N CYS A 13 21.22 3.91 -1.02
CA CYS A 13 21.71 5.20 -0.50
C CYS A 13 23.23 5.28 -0.31
N LYS A 14 23.97 4.21 -0.61
CA LYS A 14 25.45 4.10 -0.49
C LYS A 14 26.01 4.35 0.92
N LYS A 15 25.16 4.36 1.96
CA LYS A 15 25.56 4.44 3.37
C LYS A 15 25.93 3.05 3.90
N ASP A 16 26.84 3.03 4.86
CA ASP A 16 27.18 1.82 5.60
C ASP A 16 26.04 1.37 6.52
N PHE A 17 25.91 0.06 6.70
CA PHE A 17 25.03 -0.56 7.69
C PHE A 17 25.63 -1.90 8.14
N ALA A 18 25.38 -2.28 9.39
CA ALA A 18 25.80 -3.56 9.94
C ALA A 18 24.70 -4.62 9.80
N ILE A 19 25.11 -5.87 9.68
CA ILE A 19 24.28 -7.06 9.87
C ILE A 19 24.79 -7.76 11.11
N GLU A 20 23.90 -7.92 12.10
CA GLU A 20 24.27 -8.50 13.39
C GLU A 20 24.49 -10.03 13.26
N PRO A 21 25.35 -10.64 14.10
CA PRO A 21 25.52 -12.09 14.15
C PRO A 21 24.23 -12.90 14.17
N ASP A 22 23.26 -12.47 14.97
CA ASP A 22 21.97 -13.13 15.15
C ASP A 22 21.06 -13.01 13.92
N ASP A 23 21.23 -11.94 13.12
CA ASP A 23 20.46 -11.74 11.88
C ASP A 23 20.75 -12.85 10.88
N PHE A 24 21.99 -13.36 10.82
CA PHE A 24 22.35 -14.43 9.90
C PHE A 24 21.63 -15.74 10.20
N GLY A 25 21.48 -16.07 11.49
CA GLY A 25 20.70 -17.23 11.91
C GLY A 25 19.22 -17.09 11.55
N PHE A 26 18.68 -15.87 11.67
CA PHE A 26 17.32 -15.58 11.22
C PHE A 26 17.16 -15.75 9.70
N TYR A 27 18.03 -15.16 8.88
CA TYR A 27 17.96 -15.25 7.41
C TYR A 27 18.12 -16.69 6.90
N GLU A 28 19.00 -17.48 7.51
CA GLU A 28 19.15 -18.91 7.21
C GLU A 28 17.88 -19.69 7.57
N LYS A 29 17.30 -19.45 8.75
CA LYS A 29 16.06 -20.10 9.21
C LYS A 29 14.88 -19.85 8.27
N ILE A 30 14.76 -18.64 7.71
CA ILE A 30 13.68 -18.31 6.77
C ILE A 30 14.06 -18.55 5.29
N GLY A 31 15.26 -19.06 5.01
CA GLY A 31 15.70 -19.45 3.67
C GLY A 31 15.91 -18.28 2.70
N VAL A 32 16.37 -17.12 3.18
CA VAL A 32 16.61 -15.93 2.33
C VAL A 32 18.05 -15.42 2.48
N PRO A 33 18.60 -14.73 1.47
CA PRO A 33 19.92 -14.12 1.59
C PRO A 33 19.92 -12.91 2.55
N PRO A 34 21.08 -12.59 3.17
CA PRO A 34 21.24 -11.37 3.93
C PRO A 34 20.96 -10.11 3.10
N PRO A 35 20.50 -9.00 3.73
CA PRO A 35 20.05 -7.82 3.03
C PRO A 35 21.19 -7.10 2.29
N THR A 36 20.87 -6.55 1.11
CA THR A 36 21.76 -5.65 0.36
C THR A 36 21.38 -4.18 0.51
N PHE A 37 20.28 -3.90 1.21
CA PHE A 37 19.75 -2.57 1.48
C PHE A 37 19.75 -2.34 3.00
N CYS A 38 20.12 -1.13 3.44
CA CYS A 38 20.05 -0.78 4.84
C CYS A 38 18.60 -0.84 5.36
N PRO A 39 18.39 -0.94 6.70
CA PRO A 39 17.06 -1.03 7.31
C PRO A 39 16.09 0.06 6.82
N GLU A 40 16.57 1.30 6.69
CA GLU A 40 15.75 2.43 6.27
C GLU A 40 15.32 2.33 4.79
N CYS A 41 16.23 1.97 3.88
CA CYS A 41 15.84 1.77 2.48
C CYS A 41 14.90 0.57 2.30
N ARG A 42 15.04 -0.48 3.12
CA ARG A 42 14.08 -1.60 3.14
C ARG A 42 12.70 -1.12 3.62
N ARG A 43 12.65 -0.29 4.66
CA ARG A 43 11.41 0.31 5.18
C ARG A 43 10.73 1.15 4.10
N GLN A 44 11.46 2.04 3.42
CA GLN A 44 10.92 2.84 2.31
C GLN A 44 10.36 1.96 1.20
N ARG A 45 11.06 0.90 0.77
CA ARG A 45 10.55 -0.03 -0.25
C ARG A 45 9.29 -0.78 0.18
N ARG A 46 9.19 -1.18 1.45
CA ARG A 46 7.97 -1.81 2.00
C ARG A 46 6.79 -0.85 2.02
N LEU A 47 7.04 0.42 2.33
CA LEU A 47 6.00 1.45 2.44
C LEU A 47 5.75 2.20 1.12
N ALA A 48 6.50 1.94 0.06
CA ALA A 48 6.41 2.67 -1.21
C ALA A 48 5.01 2.63 -1.85
N TRP A 49 4.20 1.62 -1.51
CA TRP A 49 2.86 1.42 -2.03
C TRP A 49 1.75 1.83 -1.05
N ARG A 50 2.10 2.23 0.17
CA ARG A 50 1.17 2.64 1.22
C ARG A 50 1.25 4.14 1.44
N ASN A 51 0.11 4.77 1.64
CA ASN A 51 0.02 6.11 2.17
C ASN A 51 -1.00 6.08 3.30
N ASP A 52 -0.50 6.08 4.54
CA ASP A 52 -1.36 6.02 5.71
C ASP A 52 -1.48 7.38 6.41
N PHE A 53 -0.71 8.38 5.99
CA PHE A 53 -0.54 9.64 6.74
C PHE A 53 -0.99 10.91 6.00
N ILE A 54 -1.11 10.85 4.66
CA ILE A 54 -1.45 12.03 3.87
C ILE A 54 -2.83 11.86 3.26
N PHE A 55 -3.72 12.78 3.61
CA PHE A 55 -5.07 12.82 3.09
C PHE A 55 -5.27 13.94 2.10
N TYR A 56 -6.06 13.67 1.06
CA TYR A 56 -6.35 14.59 -0.01
C TYR A 56 -7.85 14.75 -0.18
N ASN A 57 -8.27 15.98 -0.47
CA ASN A 57 -9.61 16.24 -0.99
C ASN A 57 -9.65 15.82 -2.47
N ARG A 58 -10.59 14.96 -2.83
CA ARG A 58 -10.86 14.58 -4.22
C ARG A 58 -12.34 14.29 -4.43
N LYS A 59 -12.75 14.11 -5.69
CA LYS A 59 -14.08 13.61 -6.01
C LYS A 59 -14.06 12.10 -6.17
N CYS A 60 -15.10 11.42 -5.70
CA CYS A 60 -15.32 10.00 -5.97
C CYS A 60 -15.52 9.80 -7.48
N ASP A 61 -14.79 8.88 -8.09
CA ASP A 61 -14.86 8.69 -9.53
C ASP A 61 -16.19 8.07 -10.00
N LEU A 62 -16.94 7.41 -9.11
CA LEU A 62 -18.27 6.88 -9.40
C LEU A 62 -19.39 7.92 -9.21
N CYS A 63 -19.56 8.42 -7.98
CA CYS A 63 -20.71 9.28 -7.63
C CYS A 63 -20.41 10.79 -7.63
N LYS A 64 -19.18 11.19 -7.92
CA LYS A 64 -18.71 12.59 -8.04
C LYS A 64 -18.82 13.47 -6.79
N ARG A 65 -19.22 12.91 -5.63
CA ARG A 65 -19.20 13.61 -4.34
C ARG A 65 -17.78 13.89 -3.87
N ASP A 66 -17.61 14.95 -3.08
CA ASP A 66 -16.35 15.24 -2.40
C ASP A 66 -16.06 14.20 -1.31
N ILE A 67 -14.80 13.76 -1.26
CA ILE A 67 -14.31 12.73 -0.35
C ILE A 67 -12.88 13.05 0.10
N ILE A 68 -12.53 12.46 1.25
CA ILE A 68 -11.15 12.33 1.69
C ILE A 68 -10.58 11.02 1.14
N SER A 69 -9.32 11.05 0.71
CA SER A 69 -8.62 9.86 0.21
C SER A 69 -7.13 9.87 0.53
N VAL A 70 -6.54 8.67 0.63
CA VAL A 70 -5.08 8.48 0.63
C VAL A 70 -4.43 8.65 -0.75
N TYR A 71 -5.20 8.86 -1.80
CA TYR A 71 -4.68 9.07 -3.15
C TYR A 71 -4.80 10.54 -3.53
N SER A 72 -3.70 11.13 -3.98
CA SER A 72 -3.67 12.51 -4.46
C SER A 72 -4.60 12.73 -5.66
N PRO A 73 -5.03 13.97 -5.94
CA PRO A 73 -5.83 14.28 -7.13
C PRO A 73 -5.11 13.93 -8.44
N ASP A 74 -3.77 14.00 -8.45
CA ASP A 74 -2.94 13.66 -9.62
C ASP A 74 -2.75 12.14 -9.81
N ASN A 75 -3.22 11.31 -8.86
CA ASN A 75 -3.15 9.87 -9.02
C ASN A 75 -4.14 9.41 -10.11
N PRO A 76 -3.65 8.75 -11.18
CA PRO A 76 -4.49 8.37 -12.33
C PRO A 76 -5.40 7.16 -12.08
N GLN A 77 -5.32 6.51 -10.92
CA GLN A 77 -6.22 5.40 -10.58
C GLN A 77 -7.66 5.89 -10.39
N VAL A 78 -8.61 5.02 -10.74
CA VAL A 78 -10.02 5.21 -10.45
C VAL A 78 -10.25 5.00 -8.95
N ILE A 79 -10.75 6.00 -8.22
CA ILE A 79 -10.93 5.93 -6.76
C ILE A 79 -12.40 6.05 -6.37
N TYR A 80 -12.89 5.07 -5.63
CA TYR A 80 -14.26 5.03 -5.12
C TYR A 80 -14.31 5.32 -3.63
N CYS A 81 -15.33 6.08 -3.23
CA CYS A 81 -15.65 6.24 -1.83
C CYS A 81 -16.17 4.94 -1.22
N ASN A 82 -16.05 4.78 0.10
CA ASN A 82 -16.54 3.60 0.83
C ASN A 82 -17.98 3.18 0.46
N LYS A 83 -18.93 4.12 0.46
CA LYS A 83 -20.33 3.84 0.07
C LYS A 83 -20.48 3.34 -1.37
N CYS A 84 -19.62 3.74 -2.29
CA CYS A 84 -19.64 3.27 -3.68
C CYS A 84 -18.96 1.92 -3.82
N TRP A 85 -17.81 1.76 -3.16
CA TRP A 85 -17.02 0.54 -3.16
C TRP A 85 -17.85 -0.67 -2.69
N TRP A 86 -18.60 -0.52 -1.60
CA TRP A 86 -19.46 -1.58 -1.05
C TRP A 86 -20.90 -1.59 -1.60
N SER A 87 -21.16 -0.94 -2.74
CA SER A 87 -22.49 -0.93 -3.36
C SER A 87 -22.54 -1.75 -4.64
N ASP A 88 -23.73 -2.16 -5.05
CA ASP A 88 -23.98 -2.86 -6.32
C ASP A 88 -23.92 -1.95 -7.56
N LYS A 89 -23.40 -0.71 -7.43
CA LYS A 89 -23.33 0.27 -8.52
C LYS A 89 -22.17 0.05 -9.48
N TRP A 90 -21.28 -0.90 -9.19
CA TRP A 90 -20.14 -1.24 -10.04
C TRP A 90 -19.84 -2.74 -9.95
N ASP A 91 -19.27 -3.30 -11.01
CA ASP A 91 -18.90 -4.72 -11.08
C ASP A 91 -17.39 -4.89 -10.96
N PRO A 92 -16.87 -5.61 -9.94
CA PRO A 92 -15.45 -5.90 -9.80
C PRO A 92 -14.88 -6.81 -10.90
N LYS A 93 -15.69 -7.36 -11.81
CA LYS A 93 -15.19 -8.13 -12.96
C LYS A 93 -15.11 -7.32 -14.25
N SER A 94 -15.69 -6.12 -14.28
CA SER A 94 -15.81 -5.28 -15.48
C SER A 94 -14.47 -4.86 -16.12
N TYR A 95 -13.39 -4.84 -15.34
CA TYR A 95 -12.05 -4.48 -15.81
C TYR A 95 -11.21 -5.67 -16.30
N GLY A 96 -11.78 -6.89 -16.32
CA GLY A 96 -11.11 -8.08 -16.81
C GLY A 96 -10.57 -7.90 -18.23
N GLN A 97 -9.34 -8.39 -18.47
CA GLN A 97 -8.71 -8.35 -19.79
C GLN A 97 -7.85 -9.59 -20.01
N ASN A 98 -7.71 -10.02 -21.26
CA ASN A 98 -6.83 -11.12 -21.64
C ASN A 98 -5.35 -10.70 -21.49
N PHE A 99 -4.50 -11.66 -21.13
CA PHE A 99 -3.05 -11.44 -21.07
C PHE A 99 -2.44 -11.56 -22.47
N ASP A 100 -1.64 -10.56 -22.87
CA ASP A 100 -0.93 -10.55 -24.14
C ASP A 100 0.51 -11.05 -23.95
N PHE A 101 0.80 -12.28 -24.37
CA PHE A 101 2.14 -12.88 -24.24
C PHE A 101 3.21 -12.21 -25.10
N SER A 102 2.84 -11.33 -26.04
CA SER A 102 3.80 -10.56 -26.86
C SER A 102 4.37 -9.34 -26.14
N ARG A 103 3.79 -8.94 -24.99
CA ARG A 103 4.16 -7.72 -24.26
C ARG A 103 4.74 -8.02 -22.88
N PRO A 104 5.63 -7.15 -22.34
CA PRO A 104 6.16 -7.31 -20.99
C PRO A 104 5.05 -7.28 -19.92
N PHE A 105 5.11 -8.22 -18.97
CA PHE A 105 4.13 -8.36 -17.88
C PHE A 105 3.90 -7.07 -17.10
N PHE A 106 4.98 -6.44 -16.58
CA PHE A 106 4.84 -5.30 -15.69
C PHE A 106 4.21 -4.07 -16.35
N LYS A 107 4.35 -3.92 -17.67
CA LYS A 107 3.68 -2.85 -18.42
C LYS A 107 2.17 -3.08 -18.46
N GLN A 108 1.76 -4.29 -18.85
CA GLN A 108 0.35 -4.68 -18.86
C GLN A 108 -0.28 -4.63 -17.47
N PHE A 109 0.45 -5.07 -16.44
CA PHE A 109 0.01 -5.05 -15.06
C PHE A 109 -0.14 -3.61 -14.53
N SER A 110 0.78 -2.71 -14.87
CA SER A 110 0.67 -1.30 -14.51
C SER A 110 -0.56 -0.66 -15.17
N GLU A 111 -0.77 -0.89 -16.47
CA GLU A 111 -1.95 -0.40 -17.20
C GLU A 111 -3.26 -0.97 -16.61
N PHE A 112 -3.26 -2.26 -16.27
CA PHE A 112 -4.38 -2.93 -15.61
C PHE A 112 -4.73 -2.27 -14.28
N ARG A 113 -3.73 -2.09 -13.42
CA ARG A 113 -3.91 -1.53 -12.07
C ARG A 113 -4.52 -0.12 -12.09
N LEU A 114 -4.30 0.67 -13.15
CA LEU A 114 -4.92 1.99 -13.29
C LEU A 114 -6.41 1.91 -13.59
N LYS A 115 -6.87 0.84 -14.24
CA LYS A 115 -8.29 0.60 -14.55
C LYS A 115 -9.06 0.02 -13.37
N VAL A 116 -8.40 -0.79 -12.53
CA VAL A 116 -9.01 -1.39 -11.35
C VAL A 116 -9.31 -0.29 -10.33
N PRO A 117 -10.58 -0.10 -9.94
CA PRO A 117 -10.91 0.88 -8.91
C PRO A 117 -10.19 0.56 -7.60
N ALA A 118 -9.83 1.58 -6.84
CA ALA A 118 -9.32 1.45 -5.48
C ALA A 118 -10.20 2.20 -4.49
N LEU A 119 -10.23 1.71 -3.25
CA LEU A 119 -10.99 2.29 -2.16
C LEU A 119 -10.31 3.56 -1.63
N SER A 120 -11.07 4.64 -1.43
CA SER A 120 -10.53 5.96 -1.07
C SER A 120 -9.86 6.00 0.31
N LEU A 121 -10.47 5.33 1.30
CA LEU A 121 -10.01 5.17 2.68
C LEU A 121 -10.34 3.76 3.14
N PHE A 122 -9.39 3.09 3.78
CA PHE A 122 -9.54 1.73 4.27
C PHE A 122 -10.16 1.75 5.67
N ASN A 123 -11.47 1.92 5.76
CA ASN A 123 -12.21 1.79 7.00
C ASN A 123 -13.49 0.98 6.79
N ASP A 124 -14.15 0.61 7.88
CA ASP A 124 -15.33 -0.24 7.84
C ASP A 124 -16.63 0.46 7.40
N ASN A 125 -16.53 1.69 6.85
CA ASN A 125 -17.68 2.47 6.37
C ASN A 125 -18.86 2.49 7.36
N THR A 126 -18.55 2.70 8.63
CA THR A 126 -19.52 2.76 9.73
C THR A 126 -20.31 1.46 9.96
N ILE A 127 -19.83 0.31 9.48
CA ILE A 127 -20.45 -1.00 9.74
C ILE A 127 -20.13 -1.46 11.16
N GLY A 128 -18.85 -1.40 11.54
CA GLY A 128 -18.36 -1.71 12.89
C GLY A 128 -18.00 -0.47 13.70
N SER A 129 -17.86 0.69 13.04
CA SER A 129 -17.44 1.94 13.66
C SER A 129 -18.56 2.97 13.69
N GLU A 130 -18.54 3.84 14.70
CA GLU A 130 -19.50 4.93 14.87
C GLU A 130 -18.76 6.26 14.84
N ASN A 131 -19.13 7.18 13.93
CA ASN A 131 -18.48 8.49 13.77
C ASN A 131 -16.95 8.41 13.56
N CYS A 132 -16.51 7.54 12.64
CA CYS A 132 -15.09 7.27 12.33
C CYS A 132 -14.71 7.51 10.87
N GLU A 133 -15.43 8.37 10.15
CA GLU A 133 -15.32 8.55 8.70
C GLU A 133 -13.95 9.05 8.23
N TYR A 134 -13.18 9.68 9.12
CA TYR A 134 -11.85 10.25 8.86
C TYR A 134 -10.71 9.39 9.42
N THR A 135 -10.92 8.08 9.49
CA THR A 135 -9.89 7.10 9.89
C THR A 135 -9.39 6.31 8.68
N GLN A 136 -8.18 5.77 8.78
CA GLN A 136 -7.49 5.02 7.73
C GLN A 136 -6.85 3.75 8.31
N ASP A 137 -7.05 2.62 7.63
CA ASP A 137 -6.69 1.28 8.11
C ASP A 137 -7.25 1.00 9.52
N PHE A 138 -8.55 1.27 9.70
CA PHE A 138 -9.20 1.33 11.01
C PHE A 138 -10.61 0.74 11.01
N ALA A 139 -10.99 0.03 12.09
CA ALA A 139 -12.31 -0.57 12.26
C ALA A 139 -12.66 -0.72 13.74
N PHE A 140 -13.95 -0.94 14.03
CA PHE A 140 -14.49 -1.20 15.37
C PHE A 140 -14.24 -0.10 16.42
N GLY A 141 -14.13 1.17 16.00
CA GLY A 141 -13.96 2.31 16.90
C GLY A 141 -15.21 3.17 17.06
N LYS A 142 -15.23 4.02 18.08
CA LYS A 142 -16.32 4.97 18.32
C LYS A 142 -15.77 6.37 18.53
N ASN A 143 -16.27 7.33 17.74
CA ASN A 143 -15.88 8.74 17.78
C ASN A 143 -14.37 8.95 17.60
N CYS A 144 -13.76 8.20 16.67
CA CYS A 144 -12.33 8.29 16.36
C CYS A 144 -12.10 9.12 15.09
N TYR A 145 -11.16 10.04 15.13
CA TYR A 145 -10.86 10.94 14.01
C TYR A 145 -9.36 11.01 13.82
N MET A 146 -8.89 10.96 12.57
CA MET A 146 -7.47 11.02 12.22
C MET A 146 -6.64 9.91 12.89
N CYS A 147 -7.27 8.77 13.22
CA CYS A 147 -6.59 7.56 13.65
C CYS A 147 -6.13 6.78 12.41
N MET A 148 -4.84 6.43 12.39
CA MET A 148 -4.13 5.85 11.26
C MET A 148 -3.20 4.75 11.80
N VAL A 149 -3.07 3.63 11.10
CA VAL A 149 -2.23 2.48 11.48
C VAL A 149 -1.14 2.23 10.44
#